data_AF-A0A927MMZ4-F1
#
_entry.id   AF-A0A927MMZ4-F1
#
_cell.length_a   1.000
_cell.length_b   1.000
_cell.length_c   1.000
_cell.angle_alpha   90.00
_cell.angle_beta   90.00
_cell.angle_gamma   90.00
#
_symmetry.space_group_name_H-M   'P 1'
#
loop_
_entity.id
_entity.type
_entity.pdbx_description
1 polymer ?
#
loop_
_entity_poly.entity_id
_entity_poly.type
_entity_poly.pdbx_seq_one_letter_code
_entity_poly.pdbx_strand_id
1 'polypeptide(L)'
;MSTPTLRAPGLRARNRWLMEAGPTVSAAHGTLPVPPPAVVELLAAANAPFYAGDDGRSLVGELCTPTGAALLATHVIGWTSQPPMRVLRQGFGAGTREIAGRANVLRLLVGEIVPAAGLAPQLA
;
A
#
# COMPACT_ATOMS: atom_id res chain seq x y z
N MET A 1 29.94 -7.45 -28.05
CA MET A 1 28.79 -7.09 -28.92
C MET A 1 27.76 -6.39 -28.04
N SER A 2 27.54 -5.11 -28.32
CA SER A 2 26.93 -4.14 -27.40
C SER A 2 25.42 -4.12 -27.60
N THR A 3 24.65 -4.44 -26.57
CA THR A 3 23.18 -4.30 -26.58
C THR A 3 22.81 -2.84 -26.28
N PRO A 4 21.86 -2.24 -27.02
CA PRO A 4 21.55 -0.82 -26.85
C PRO A 4 20.66 -0.60 -25.61
N THR A 5 21.12 0.30 -24.73
CA THR A 5 20.37 0.78 -23.57
C THR A 5 19.41 1.88 -24.03
N LEU A 6 18.10 1.61 -24.05
CA LEU A 6 17.10 2.66 -24.25
C LEU A 6 17.01 3.49 -22.95
N ARG A 7 17.67 4.66 -22.92
CA ARG A 7 17.58 5.64 -21.83
C ARG A 7 16.35 6.53 -22.04
N ALA A 8 15.27 6.25 -21.32
CA ALA A 8 14.28 7.27 -21.00
C ALA A 8 14.76 8.04 -19.75
N PRO A 9 14.86 9.38 -19.76
CA PRO A 9 15.23 10.15 -18.58
C PRO A 9 14.01 10.32 -17.66
N GLY A 10 14.07 9.77 -16.44
CA GLY A 10 13.11 10.09 -15.37
C GLY A 10 12.75 8.94 -14.43
N LEU A 11 12.81 7.69 -14.88
CA LEU A 11 12.48 6.53 -14.04
C LEU A 11 13.77 5.84 -13.59
N ARG A 12 14.33 6.24 -12.43
CA ARG A 12 15.34 5.41 -11.74
C ARG A 12 14.66 4.30 -10.95
N ALA A 13 13.93 3.42 -11.64
CA ALA A 13 13.69 2.08 -11.11
C ALA A 13 15.02 1.33 -11.27
N ARG A 14 15.88 1.37 -10.24
CA ARG A 14 16.95 0.39 -10.14
C ARG A 14 16.24 -0.96 -10.01
N ASN A 15 16.22 -1.74 -11.09
CA ASN A 15 15.72 -3.12 -11.12
C ASN A 15 16.61 -4.02 -10.26
N ARG A 16 16.63 -3.77 -8.94
CA ARG A 16 17.25 -4.61 -7.91
C ARG A 16 16.29 -5.72 -7.45
N TRP A 17 15.27 -6.04 -8.23
CA TRP A 17 14.26 -7.04 -7.89
C TRP A 17 14.53 -8.42 -8.49
N LEU A 18 15.64 -8.61 -9.23
CA LEU A 18 15.84 -9.85 -10.00
C LEU A 18 16.96 -10.80 -9.50
N MET A 19 17.68 -10.51 -8.41
CA MET A 19 18.81 -11.38 -7.99
C MET A 19 18.98 -11.63 -6.47
N GLU A 20 18.12 -11.08 -5.61
CA GLU A 20 17.99 -11.50 -4.20
C GLU A 20 16.54 -11.97 -4.02
N ALA A 21 16.32 -13.16 -3.47
CA ALA A 21 14.98 -13.67 -3.22
C ALA A 21 14.23 -12.70 -2.30
N GLY A 22 13.32 -11.90 -2.87
CA GLY A 22 12.48 -10.97 -2.12
C GLY A 22 11.53 -11.70 -1.15
N PRO A 23 10.80 -10.96 -0.30
CA PRO A 23 9.84 -11.56 0.62
C PRO A 23 8.82 -12.43 -0.14
N THR A 24 8.46 -13.56 0.45
CA THR A 24 7.47 -14.50 -0.10
C THR A 24 6.35 -14.78 0.91
N VAL A 25 5.21 -15.25 0.42
CA VAL A 25 4.08 -15.71 1.22
C VAL A 25 3.65 -17.11 0.80
N SER A 26 3.20 -17.91 1.77
CA SER A 26 2.62 -19.22 1.50
C SER A 26 1.13 -19.06 1.15
N ALA A 27 0.70 -19.67 0.04
CA ALA A 27 -0.67 -19.72 -0.41
C ALA A 27 -1.04 -21.14 -0.85
N ALA A 28 -2.32 -21.40 -1.11
CA ALA A 28 -2.81 -22.68 -1.63
C ALA A 28 -2.13 -23.08 -2.98
N HIS A 29 -1.58 -22.10 -3.70
CA HIS A 29 -0.91 -22.28 -4.99
C HIS A 29 0.63 -22.32 -4.85
N GLY A 30 1.13 -22.55 -3.64
CA GLY A 30 2.56 -22.57 -3.33
C GLY A 30 3.09 -21.24 -2.80
N THR A 31 4.42 -21.11 -2.83
CA THR A 31 5.12 -19.91 -2.37
C THR A 31 5.10 -18.85 -3.47
N LEU A 32 4.54 -17.68 -3.14
CA LEU A 32 4.39 -16.56 -4.07
C LEU A 32 5.30 -15.39 -3.67
N PRO A 33 5.81 -14.60 -4.64
CA PRO A 33 6.49 -13.35 -4.33
C PRO A 33 5.53 -12.38 -3.64
N VAL A 34 6.07 -11.45 -2.86
CA VAL A 34 5.31 -10.32 -2.31
C VAL A 34 5.60 -9.06 -3.13
N PRO A 35 4.58 -8.37 -3.65
CA PRO A 35 3.15 -8.72 -3.60
C PRO A 35 2.81 -9.92 -4.52
N PRO A 36 1.83 -10.78 -4.13
CA PRO A 36 1.36 -11.87 -4.98
C PRO A 36 0.81 -11.38 -6.33
N PRO A 37 0.88 -12.18 -7.42
CA PRO A 37 0.45 -11.75 -8.75
C PRO A 37 -0.98 -11.21 -8.81
N ALA A 38 -1.92 -11.87 -8.12
CA ALA A 38 -3.32 -11.42 -8.08
C ALA A 38 -3.49 -10.03 -7.45
N VAL A 39 -2.65 -9.68 -6.47
CA VAL A 39 -2.68 -8.35 -5.84
C VAL A 39 -2.19 -7.28 -6.80
N VAL A 40 -1.11 -7.57 -7.54
CA VAL A 40 -0.58 -6.64 -8.55
C VAL A 40 -1.64 -6.34 -9.61
N GLU A 41 -2.32 -7.36 -10.12
CA GLU A 41 -3.37 -7.19 -11.14
C GLU A 41 -4.56 -6.37 -10.61
N LEU A 42 -5.04 -6.64 -9.39
CA LEU A 42 -6.14 -5.89 -8.78
C LEU A 42 -5.79 -4.41 -8.56
N LEU A 43 -4.60 -4.13 -8.04
CA LEU A 43 -4.15 -2.76 -7.81
C LEU A 43 -3.93 -2.01 -9.13
N ALA A 44 -3.37 -2.68 -10.14
CA ALA A 44 -3.19 -2.11 -11.48
C ALA A 44 -4.53 -1.76 -12.13
N ALA A 45 -5.50 -2.68 -12.08
CA ALA A 45 -6.85 -2.47 -12.60
C ALA A 45 -7.57 -1.29 -11.92
N ALA A 46 -7.32 -1.07 -10.63
CA ALA A 46 -7.87 0.03 -9.84
C ALA A 46 -7.09 1.35 -9.97
N ASN A 47 -6.00 1.37 -10.75
CA ASN A 47 -5.03 2.46 -10.80
C ASN A 47 -4.59 2.90 -9.38
N ALA A 48 -4.42 1.93 -8.49
CA ALA A 48 -4.14 2.13 -7.09
C ALA A 48 -2.64 2.37 -6.86
N PRO A 49 -2.24 3.45 -6.16
CA PRO A 49 -0.87 3.60 -5.73
C PRO A 49 -0.55 2.57 -4.64
N PHE A 50 0.61 1.93 -4.74
CA PHE A 50 1.13 1.05 -3.71
C PHE A 50 2.65 1.21 -3.59
N TYR A 51 3.18 0.88 -2.42
CA TYR A 51 4.61 0.96 -2.12
C TYR A 51 5.03 -0.27 -1.34
N ALA A 52 6.29 -0.69 -1.52
CA ALA A 52 6.92 -1.61 -0.59
C ALA A 52 7.17 -0.85 0.71
N GLY A 53 6.80 -1.43 1.85
CA GLY A 53 7.13 -0.84 3.13
C GLY A 53 8.65 -0.75 3.29
N ASP A 54 9.17 0.47 3.30
CA ASP A 54 10.54 0.80 3.64
C ASP A 54 10.45 1.66 4.91
N ASP A 55 10.70 1.05 6.06
CA ASP A 55 10.83 1.76 7.34
C ASP A 55 12.17 1.42 8.02
N GLY A 56 13.14 0.94 7.22
CA GLY A 56 14.42 0.43 7.71
C GLY A 56 14.32 -0.86 8.53
N ARG A 57 13.13 -1.42 8.71
CA ARG A 57 12.89 -2.72 9.34
C ARG A 57 12.50 -3.71 8.25
N SER A 58 12.91 -4.98 8.41
CA SER A 58 12.54 -6.03 7.47
C SER A 58 11.04 -6.33 7.65
N LEU A 59 10.18 -5.62 6.92
CA LEU A 59 8.78 -5.99 6.79
C LEU A 59 8.71 -7.27 5.96
N VAL A 60 8.56 -8.39 6.66
CA VAL A 60 8.40 -9.69 6.03
C VAL A 60 6.92 -9.93 5.76
N GLY A 61 6.53 -9.85 4.49
CA GLY A 61 5.24 -10.33 4.01
C GLY A 61 4.30 -9.26 3.46
N GLU A 62 3.12 -9.73 3.06
CA GLU A 62 2.07 -8.96 2.42
C GLU A 62 1.14 -8.28 3.44
N LEU A 63 1.08 -6.95 3.44
CA LEU A 63 0.14 -6.18 4.29
C LEU A 63 -1.24 -5.98 3.65
N CYS A 64 -1.31 -6.00 2.31
CA CYS A 64 -2.56 -5.93 1.56
C CYS A 64 -2.75 -7.26 0.82
N THR A 65 -3.63 -8.13 1.34
CA THR A 65 -3.93 -9.45 0.75
C THR A 65 -4.80 -9.33 -0.50
N PRO A 66 -4.95 -10.38 -1.33
CA PRO A 66 -5.83 -10.33 -2.50
C PRO A 66 -7.26 -9.89 -2.18
N THR A 67 -7.80 -10.30 -1.02
CA THR A 67 -9.12 -9.86 -0.56
C THR A 67 -9.15 -8.36 -0.26
N GLY A 68 -8.12 -7.83 0.41
CA GLY A 68 -8.01 -6.40 0.68
C GLY A 68 -7.87 -5.57 -0.59
N ALA A 69 -7.01 -6.00 -1.51
CA ALA A 69 -6.81 -5.37 -2.80
C ALA A 69 -8.11 -5.34 -3.61
N ALA A 70 -8.88 -6.44 -3.60
CA ALA A 70 -10.17 -6.51 -4.28
C ALA A 70 -11.18 -5.53 -3.70
N LEU A 71 -11.32 -5.46 -2.37
CA LEU A 71 -12.22 -4.51 -1.71
C LEU A 71 -11.88 -3.06 -2.05
N LEU A 72 -10.60 -2.72 -2.06
CA LEU A 72 -10.17 -1.37 -2.41
C LEU A 72 -10.44 -1.08 -3.89
N ALA A 73 -10.12 -2.02 -4.78
CA ALA A 73 -10.34 -1.90 -6.21
C ALA A 73 -11.82 -1.67 -6.57
N THR A 74 -12.75 -2.24 -5.80
CA THR A 74 -14.18 -2.11 -6.08
C THR A 74 -14.85 -0.90 -5.42
N HIS A 75 -14.35 -0.42 -4.28
CA HIS A 75 -15.05 0.60 -3.49
C HIS A 75 -14.36 1.96 -3.43
N VAL A 76 -13.06 2.06 -3.76
CA VAL A 76 -12.33 3.33 -3.70
C VAL A 76 -12.62 4.14 -4.97
N ILE A 77 -13.17 5.34 -4.76
CA ILE A 77 -13.49 6.30 -5.83
C ILE A 77 -12.36 7.29 -6.12
N GLY A 78 -11.34 7.32 -5.26
CA GLY A 78 -10.20 8.23 -5.39
C GLY A 78 -9.09 7.91 -4.41
N TRP A 79 -7.86 8.00 -4.90
CA TRP A 79 -6.65 7.77 -4.12
C TRP A 79 -6.01 9.10 -3.75
N THR A 80 -5.96 9.41 -2.46
CA THR A 80 -5.40 10.66 -1.94
C THR A 80 -4.68 10.41 -0.63
N SER A 81 -3.76 11.31 -0.25
CA SER A 81 -3.37 11.42 1.15
C SER A 81 -4.59 11.79 1.99
N GLN A 82 -4.54 11.46 3.29
CA GLN A 82 -5.61 11.78 4.24
C GLN A 82 -6.00 13.26 4.10
N PRO A 83 -7.20 13.57 3.58
CA PRO A 83 -7.59 14.95 3.35
C PRO A 83 -7.84 15.65 4.69
N PRO A 84 -7.74 17.00 4.74
CA PRO A 84 -8.30 17.76 5.85
C PRO A 84 -9.76 17.37 6.03
N MET A 85 -10.10 16.86 7.21
CA MET A 85 -11.44 16.38 7.49
C MET A 85 -11.77 16.49 8.97
N ARG A 86 -13.06 16.63 9.27
CA ARG A 86 -13.59 16.45 10.62
C ARG A 86 -14.03 15.00 10.77
N VAL A 87 -13.33 14.25 11.61
CA VAL A 87 -13.63 12.84 11.88
C VAL A 87 -14.90 12.74 12.71
N LEU A 88 -15.87 11.97 12.25
CA LEU A 88 -17.13 11.69 12.94
C LEU A 88 -17.11 10.32 13.61
N ARG A 89 -16.43 9.35 12.98
CA ARG A 89 -16.29 7.97 13.50
C ARG A 89 -14.96 7.38 13.07
N GLN A 90 -14.40 6.53 13.91
CA GLN A 90 -13.26 5.70 13.56
C GLN A 90 -13.56 4.23 13.82
N GLY A 91 -12.97 3.36 13.01
CA GLY A 91 -12.99 1.91 13.18
C GLY A 91 -11.58 1.34 13.05
N PHE A 92 -11.31 0.28 13.79
CA PHE A 92 -10.07 -0.48 13.70
C PHE A 92 -10.39 -1.96 13.48
N GLY A 93 -9.70 -2.57 12.54
CA GLY A 93 -9.67 -4.02 12.37
C GLY A 93 -8.25 -4.52 12.62
N ALA A 94 -8.07 -5.39 13.61
CA ALA A 94 -6.78 -6.04 13.84
C ALA A 94 -6.58 -7.21 12.88
N GLY A 95 -5.44 -7.24 12.22
CA GLY A 95 -4.99 -8.41 11.47
C GLY A 95 -4.38 -9.45 12.42
N THR A 96 -4.36 -10.70 11.98
CA THR A 96 -3.87 -11.84 12.79
C THR A 96 -2.35 -12.00 12.78
N ARG A 97 -1.64 -11.28 11.90
CA ARG A 97 -0.18 -11.34 11.82
C ARG A 97 0.44 -10.44 12.88
N GLU A 98 1.33 -11.01 13.67
CA GLU A 98 2.18 -10.25 14.60
C GLU A 98 3.31 -9.55 13.83
N ILE A 99 3.47 -8.25 14.08
CA ILE A 99 4.53 -7.43 13.47
C ILE A 99 5.30 -6.76 14.59
N ALA A 100 6.58 -7.12 14.73
CA ALA A 100 7.40 -6.62 15.83
C ALA A 100 7.45 -5.08 15.86
N GLY A 101 7.04 -4.50 16.98
CA GLY A 101 7.04 -3.05 17.21
C GLY A 101 6.02 -2.27 16.37
N ARG A 102 5.01 -2.93 15.79
CA ARG A 102 3.94 -2.27 15.02
C ARG A 102 2.58 -2.93 15.26
N ALA A 103 1.55 -2.12 15.43
CA ALA A 103 0.18 -2.62 15.41
C ALA A 103 -0.19 -3.04 13.98
N ASN A 104 -0.57 -4.31 13.80
CA ASN A 104 -1.17 -4.79 12.56
C ASN A 104 -2.67 -4.43 12.55
N VAL A 105 -2.98 -3.16 12.35
CA VAL A 105 -4.36 -2.67 12.35
C VAL A 105 -4.67 -1.91 11.07
N LEU A 106 -5.83 -2.20 10.49
CA LEU A 106 -6.46 -1.35 9.49
C LEU A 106 -7.32 -0.31 10.21
N ARG A 107 -7.12 0.97 9.90
CA ARG A 107 -7.94 2.06 10.43
C ARG A 107 -8.85 2.62 9.34
N LEU A 108 -10.13 2.76 9.66
CA LEU A 108 -11.12 3.46 8.85
C LEU A 108 -11.52 4.76 9.55
N LEU A 109 -11.56 5.85 8.80
CA LEU A 109 -12.02 7.15 9.26
C LEU A 109 -13.23 7.54 8.43
N VAL A 110 -14.33 7.87 9.10
CA VAL A 110 -15.55 8.39 8.48
C VAL A 110 -15.75 9.81 8.96
N GLY A 111 -15.95 10.73 8.03
CA GLY A 111 -16.17 12.13 8.37
C GLY A 111 -16.33 13.01 7.15
N GLU A 112 -16.32 14.31 7.40
CA GLU A 112 -16.59 15.34 6.39
C GLU A 112 -15.28 15.99 5.96
N ILE A 113 -15.05 16.09 4.65
CA ILE A 113 -13.92 16.82 4.09
C ILE A 113 -14.10 18.30 4.41
N VAL A 114 -13.07 18.93 4.95
CA VAL A 114 -13.05 20.36 5.25
C VAL A 114 -12.21 21.06 4.17
N PRO A 115 -12.70 22.15 3.57
CA PRO A 115 -11.87 22.95 2.65
C PRO A 115 -10.59 23.39 3.35
N ALA A 116 -9.45 23.34 2.64
CA ALA A 116 -8.15 23.71 3.20
C ALA A 116 -8.11 25.13 3.80
N ALA A 117 -8.99 26.04 3.32
CA ALA A 117 -9.14 27.39 3.85
C ALA A 117 -9.78 27.48 5.25
N GLY A 118 -10.34 26.39 5.79
CA GLY A 118 -11.00 26.34 7.10
C GLY A 118 -10.12 25.88 8.27
N LEU A 119 -8.84 25.59 8.04
CA LEU A 119 -7.86 25.21 9.07
C LEU A 119 -7.35 26.47 9.79
N ALA A 120 -8.24 27.21 10.46
CA ALA A 120 -7.78 28.13 11.50
C ALA A 120 -7.27 27.29 12.68
N PRO A 121 -6.06 27.55 13.22
CA PRO A 121 -5.58 26.83 14.38
C PRO A 121 -6.50 27.15 15.57
N GLN A 122 -7.23 26.15 16.04
CA GLN A 122 -7.95 26.24 17.31
C GLN A 122 -6.92 25.98 18.40
N LEU A 123 -6.22 27.03 18.83
CA LEU A 123 -5.47 27.02 20.08
C LEU A 123 -6.48 26.91 21.23
N ALA A 124 -6.33 25.85 22.02
CA ALA A 124 -6.73 25.82 23.43
C ALA A 124 -5.47 25.99 24.28
#